data_AF-A0A0U9HBN3-F1
#
_entry.id   AF-A0A0U9HBN3-F1
#
_cell.length_a   1.000
_cell.length_b   1.000
_cell.length_c   1.000
_cell.angle_alpha   90.00
_cell.angle_beta   90.00
_cell.angle_gamma   90.00
#
_symmetry.space_group_name_H-M   'P 1'
#
loop_
_entity.id
_entity.type
_entity.pdbx_description
1 polymer ?
#
loop_
_entity_poly.entity_id
_entity_poly.type
_entity_poly.pdbx_seq_one_letter_code
_entity_poly.pdbx_strand_id
1 'polypeptide(L)'
;MRYAVFIDSNAIIGNGYKINSTAIKAFFKENQLVIARPTFDEVTKKYINHQEEHEKTLMNHVKSAEKFGIKVNLEIKEKVDIESRLSSELNALNCKLLSIENIDIEAIYRKSLYLEKPFKEKKSKEAGGFRDALIWDLWMYFLEEESYKFEEIIIINQDSDFVSGNKLQSDLVDDLQQRKISLEKVTIFPNMKAFNELVMDELNIQKEPEDEEEFLEFIPKIIDHATDFGLEVSILEQVNNVISDDHEPEIDFIRRKDDTRLEYFSHEDGTQYAYFVENFEINVSYFIHKSDYYTELLINREIIDDDWNDWVMRVQESFTVEVGFEVKVDVLNDKIFECNFYASDQLIPEKHGSYHEQKNYS
;
A
#
# COMPACT_ATOMS: atom_id res chain seq x y z
N MET A 1 3.66 31.29 2.55
CA MET A 1 2.56 31.32 3.52
C MET A 1 2.97 30.49 4.72
N ARG A 2 2.76 30.96 5.96
CA ARG A 2 3.08 30.18 7.17
C ARG A 2 1.83 29.58 7.80
N TYR A 3 1.85 28.27 7.99
CA TYR A 3 0.76 27.48 8.55
C TYR A 3 1.09 26.97 9.97
N ALA A 4 0.10 26.99 10.86
CA ALA A 4 0.10 26.20 12.09
C ALA A 4 -0.89 25.04 11.93
N VAL A 5 -0.40 23.79 12.05
CA VAL A 5 -1.21 22.59 11.84
C VAL A 5 -1.42 21.87 13.16
N PHE A 6 -2.68 21.72 13.55
CA PHE A 6 -3.12 20.97 14.73
C PHE A 6 -3.72 19.65 14.30
N ILE A 7 -3.35 18.57 14.96
CA ILE A 7 -3.78 17.22 14.60
C ILE A 7 -4.44 16.55 15.80
N ASP A 8 -5.65 16.04 15.60
CA ASP A 8 -6.32 15.17 16.58
C ASP A 8 -5.73 13.75 16.58
N SER A 9 -5.91 13.00 17.68
CA SER A 9 -5.40 11.64 17.80
C SER A 9 -5.98 10.73 16.72
N ASN A 10 -7.27 10.84 16.42
CA ASN A 10 -7.94 9.98 15.47
C ASN A 10 -7.43 10.18 14.03
N ALA A 11 -6.99 11.39 13.67
CA ALA A 11 -6.37 11.63 12.37
C ALA A 11 -5.04 10.88 12.20
N ILE A 12 -4.25 10.75 13.28
CA ILE A 12 -2.99 9.99 13.26
C ILE A 12 -3.27 8.48 13.24
N ILE A 13 -4.24 8.03 14.05
CA ILE A 13 -4.64 6.63 14.14
C ILE A 13 -5.22 6.14 12.81
N GLY A 14 -6.15 6.91 12.23
CA GLY A 14 -6.76 6.62 10.94
C GLY A 14 -5.76 6.61 9.78
N ASN A 15 -4.62 7.28 9.93
CA ASN A 15 -3.50 7.24 9.00
C ASN A 15 -2.47 6.15 9.35
N GLY A 16 -2.89 5.07 10.01
CA GLY A 16 -2.02 3.93 10.32
C GLY A 16 -0.88 4.26 11.28
N TYR A 17 -1.09 5.23 12.19
CA TYR A 17 -0.06 5.70 13.14
C TYR A 17 1.17 6.30 12.46
N LYS A 18 1.01 6.93 11.30
CA LYS A 18 2.07 7.63 10.56
C LYS A 18 1.69 9.09 10.32
N ILE A 19 2.67 9.99 10.39
CA ILE A 19 2.49 11.42 10.12
C ILE A 19 3.50 11.92 9.08
N ASN A 20 4.49 11.08 8.73
CA ASN A 20 5.65 11.47 7.95
C ASN A 20 5.58 10.96 6.50
N SER A 21 5.28 11.84 5.55
CA SER A 21 5.63 11.64 4.14
C SER A 21 6.74 12.60 3.72
N THR A 22 7.36 12.37 2.56
CA THR A 22 8.38 13.28 2.00
C THR A 22 7.82 14.69 1.82
N ALA A 23 6.61 14.80 1.25
CA ALA A 23 5.92 16.07 1.07
C ALA A 23 5.59 16.74 2.41
N ILE A 24 5.10 15.99 3.39
CA ILE A 24 4.82 16.52 4.74
C ILE A 24 6.10 17.02 5.42
N LYS A 25 7.21 16.30 5.31
CA LYS A 25 8.52 16.75 5.84
C LYS A 25 8.97 18.05 5.16
N ALA A 26 8.79 18.17 3.85
CA ALA A 26 9.12 19.38 3.11
C ALA A 26 8.23 20.56 3.55
N PHE A 27 6.93 20.33 3.69
CA PHE A 27 5.96 21.31 4.15
C PHE A 27 6.31 21.86 5.54
N PHE A 28 6.67 21.01 6.50
CA PHE A 28 7.00 21.43 7.86
C PHE A 28 8.41 22.02 8.03
N LYS A 29 9.18 22.22 6.95
CA LYS A 29 10.42 23.03 7.03
C LYS A 29 10.13 24.51 7.30
N GLU A 30 9.02 25.02 6.78
CA GLU A 30 8.63 26.44 6.91
C GLU A 30 7.37 26.63 7.77
N ASN A 31 6.71 25.53 8.14
CA ASN A 31 5.44 25.50 8.85
C ASN A 31 5.56 24.80 10.20
N GLN A 32 4.59 25.02 11.09
CA GLN A 32 4.63 24.48 12.44
C GLN A 32 3.58 23.38 12.63
N LEU A 33 4.05 22.16 12.89
CA LEU A 33 3.19 21.10 13.43
C LEU A 33 3.04 21.29 14.95
N VAL A 34 1.82 21.21 15.45
CA VAL A 34 1.50 21.37 16.87
C VAL A 34 0.66 20.18 17.34
N ILE A 35 1.13 19.48 18.37
CA ILE A 35 0.44 18.32 18.93
C ILE A 35 0.32 18.51 20.44
N ALA A 36 -0.85 18.20 20.98
CA ALA A 36 -1.07 18.18 22.42
C ALA A 36 -0.51 16.91 23.04
N ARG A 37 0.12 16.98 24.23
CA ARG A 37 0.62 15.75 24.90
C ARG A 37 -0.45 14.67 25.08
N PRO A 38 -1.71 14.97 25.47
CA PRO A 38 -2.79 13.98 25.50
C PRO A 38 -3.04 13.27 24.16
N THR A 39 -2.91 13.98 23.04
CA THR A 39 -3.01 13.39 21.69
C THR A 39 -1.91 12.36 21.47
N PHE A 40 -0.66 12.71 21.79
CA PHE A 40 0.48 11.80 21.67
C PHE A 40 0.34 10.54 22.55
N ASP A 41 -0.05 10.73 23.82
CA ASP A 41 -0.24 9.64 24.77
C ASP A 41 -1.38 8.70 24.32
N GLU A 42 -2.46 9.25 23.75
CA GLU A 42 -3.56 8.44 23.22
C GLU A 42 -3.14 7.59 22.03
N VAL A 43 -2.44 8.19 21.04
CA VAL A 43 -1.98 7.48 19.85
C VAL A 43 -1.07 6.31 20.27
N THR A 44 -0.13 6.57 21.17
CA THR A 44 0.78 5.57 21.76
C THR A 44 -0.01 4.45 22.43
N LYS A 45 -0.95 4.79 23.32
CA LYS A 45 -1.75 3.81 24.06
C LYS A 45 -2.64 2.97 23.13
N LYS A 46 -3.32 3.59 22.16
CA LYS A 46 -4.16 2.85 21.21
C LYS A 46 -3.33 1.92 20.32
N TYR A 47 -2.12 2.32 19.93
CA TYR A 47 -1.22 1.44 19.17
C TYR A 47 -0.84 0.20 19.98
N ILE A 48 -0.44 0.39 21.25
CA ILE A 48 -0.07 -0.72 22.15
C ILE A 48 -1.25 -1.68 22.30
N ASN A 49 -2.44 -1.16 22.60
CA ASN A 49 -3.64 -1.99 22.73
C ASN A 49 -3.96 -2.75 21.44
N HIS A 50 -3.87 -2.09 20.27
CA HIS A 50 -4.13 -2.70 18.98
C HIS A 50 -3.14 -3.84 18.65
N GLN A 51 -1.85 -3.65 18.99
CA GLN A 51 -0.82 -4.69 18.87
C GLN A 51 -1.13 -5.87 19.80
N GLU A 52 -1.47 -5.62 21.07
CA GLU A 52 -1.82 -6.68 22.02
C GLU A 52 -3.06 -7.48 21.59
N GLU A 53 -4.06 -6.82 21.01
CA GLU A 53 -5.25 -7.48 20.45
C GLU A 53 -4.91 -8.34 19.23
N HIS A 54 -4.04 -7.86 18.34
CA HIS A 54 -3.55 -8.63 17.20
C HIS A 54 -2.75 -9.86 17.65
N GLU A 55 -1.82 -9.68 18.59
CA GLU A 55 -1.04 -10.78 19.17
C GLU A 55 -1.95 -11.84 19.81
N LYS A 56 -2.95 -11.40 20.57
CA LYS A 56 -3.93 -12.29 21.20
C LYS A 56 -4.73 -13.06 20.16
N THR A 57 -5.15 -12.40 19.09
CA THR A 57 -5.92 -13.01 17.99
C THR A 57 -5.07 -14.04 17.25
N LEU A 58 -3.82 -13.69 16.92
CA LEU A 58 -2.86 -14.59 16.28
C LEU A 58 -2.57 -15.83 17.13
N MET A 59 -2.36 -15.64 18.44
CA MET A 59 -2.16 -16.75 19.38
C MET A 59 -3.40 -17.65 19.49
N ASN A 60 -4.60 -17.11 19.37
CA ASN A 60 -5.83 -17.92 19.31
C ASN A 60 -5.93 -18.73 18.02
N HIS A 61 -5.47 -18.19 16.88
CA HIS A 61 -5.39 -18.92 15.62
C HIS A 61 -4.35 -20.04 15.67
N VAL A 62 -3.15 -19.77 16.20
CA VAL A 62 -2.10 -20.79 16.43
C VAL A 62 -2.64 -21.94 17.27
N LYS A 63 -3.23 -21.64 18.44
CA LYS A 63 -3.84 -22.65 19.32
C LYS A 63 -4.96 -23.43 18.64
N SER A 64 -5.66 -22.83 17.68
CA SER A 64 -6.72 -23.50 16.94
C SER A 64 -6.13 -24.45 15.90
N ALA A 65 -5.11 -24.03 15.15
CA ALA A 65 -4.39 -24.88 14.20
C ALA A 65 -3.73 -26.10 14.88
N GLU A 66 -3.13 -25.89 16.05
CA GLU A 66 -2.53 -26.97 16.85
C GLU A 66 -3.55 -28.05 17.26
N LYS A 67 -4.81 -27.69 17.51
CA LYS A 67 -5.88 -28.67 17.80
C LYS A 67 -6.18 -29.60 16.62
N PHE A 68 -5.86 -29.19 15.39
CA PHE A 68 -5.98 -29.99 14.19
C PHE A 68 -4.68 -30.74 13.83
N GLY A 69 -3.68 -30.72 14.71
CA GLY A 69 -2.40 -31.39 14.49
C GLY A 69 -1.41 -30.60 13.62
N ILE A 70 -1.73 -29.35 13.27
CA ILE A 70 -0.85 -28.47 12.50
C ILE A 70 0.12 -27.79 13.48
N LYS A 71 1.42 -28.06 13.34
CA LYS A 71 2.45 -27.37 14.12
C LYS A 71 2.77 -26.03 13.46
N VAL A 72 2.50 -24.93 14.14
CA VAL A 72 2.82 -23.58 13.68
C VAL A 72 3.97 -23.04 14.51
N ASN A 73 5.14 -22.85 13.88
CA ASN A 73 6.25 -22.13 14.50
C ASN A 73 6.09 -20.65 14.19
N LEU A 74 5.52 -19.90 15.14
CA LEU A 74 5.37 -18.47 15.01
C LEU A 74 6.52 -17.75 15.71
N GLU A 75 7.32 -17.02 14.94
CA GLU A 75 8.29 -16.06 15.48
C GLU A 75 7.65 -14.68 15.52
N ILE A 76 7.32 -14.20 16.72
CA ILE A 76 6.81 -12.84 16.91
C ILE A 76 8.03 -11.92 16.94
N LYS A 77 8.16 -11.06 15.93
CA LYS A 77 9.21 -10.02 15.89
C LYS A 77 9.14 -9.15 17.15
N GLU A 78 10.27 -8.58 17.55
CA GLU A 78 10.32 -7.66 18.70
C GLU A 78 9.29 -6.53 18.55
N LYS A 79 8.63 -6.20 19.67
CA LYS A 79 7.65 -5.11 19.73
C LYS A 79 8.34 -3.81 19.32
N VAL A 80 7.81 -3.17 18.29
CA VAL A 80 8.24 -1.83 17.88
C VAL A 80 7.92 -0.85 19.02
N ASP A 81 8.94 -0.17 19.52
CA ASP A 81 8.78 0.95 20.45
C ASP A 81 8.13 2.13 19.72
N ILE A 82 6.80 2.19 19.79
CA ILE A 82 6.01 3.22 19.13
C ILE A 82 6.29 4.61 19.68
N GLU A 83 6.61 4.74 20.97
CA GLU A 83 6.85 6.04 21.60
C GLU A 83 8.15 6.63 21.04
N SER A 84 9.21 5.83 20.96
CA SER A 84 10.48 6.22 20.35
C SER A 84 10.32 6.55 18.86
N ARG A 85 9.58 5.71 18.11
CA ARG A 85 9.30 5.95 16.68
C ARG A 85 8.56 7.28 16.47
N LEU A 86 7.41 7.46 17.11
CA LEU A 86 6.61 8.68 16.98
C LEU A 86 7.38 9.91 17.44
N SER A 87 8.13 9.83 18.54
CA SER A 87 8.97 10.95 19.00
C SER A 87 10.01 11.34 17.95
N SER A 88 10.66 10.35 17.32
CA SER A 88 11.61 10.59 16.22
C SER A 88 10.93 11.26 15.02
N GLU A 89 9.75 10.78 14.62
CA GLU A 89 8.97 11.36 13.52
C GLU A 89 8.56 12.81 13.82
N LEU A 90 8.04 13.07 15.02
CA LEU A 90 7.63 14.41 15.44
C LEU A 90 8.81 15.37 15.52
N ASN A 91 9.97 14.91 16.01
CA ASN A 91 11.20 15.70 16.00
C ASN A 91 11.66 16.02 14.57
N ALA A 92 11.58 15.06 13.64
CA ALA A 92 11.93 15.27 12.24
C ALA A 92 10.99 16.27 11.53
N LEU A 93 9.75 16.39 11.99
CA LEU A 93 8.76 17.36 11.51
C LEU A 93 8.81 18.70 12.26
N ASN A 94 9.83 18.93 13.11
CA ASN A 94 9.94 20.11 13.95
C ASN A 94 8.65 20.39 14.76
N CYS A 95 8.00 19.32 15.24
CA CYS A 95 6.74 19.40 15.97
C CYS A 95 6.90 20.08 17.32
N LYS A 96 5.99 21.01 17.64
CA LYS A 96 5.85 21.57 18.99
C LYS A 96 4.87 20.71 19.79
N LEU A 97 5.41 19.87 20.67
CA LEU A 97 4.62 19.08 21.61
C LEU A 97 4.22 19.94 22.82
N LEU A 98 2.92 20.20 22.98
CA LEU A 98 2.39 21.06 24.05
C LEU A 98 2.23 20.26 25.35
N SER A 99 2.92 20.73 26.40
CA SER A 99 2.82 20.16 27.76
C SER A 99 1.57 20.64 28.49
N ILE A 100 0.98 19.75 29.29
CA ILE A 100 -0.19 20.00 30.15
C ILE A 100 0.15 21.00 31.27
N GLU A 101 1.44 21.10 31.64
CA GLU A 101 1.91 22.01 32.70
C GLU A 101 1.63 23.49 32.42
N ASN A 102 1.34 23.83 31.16
CA ASN A 102 1.07 25.20 30.73
C ASN A 102 -0.40 25.62 30.87
N ILE A 103 -1.29 24.75 31.37
CA ILE A 103 -2.72 25.08 31.50
C ILE A 103 -3.22 24.99 32.93
N ASP A 104 -4.17 25.86 33.24
CA ASP A 104 -5.05 25.76 34.40
C ASP A 104 -5.98 24.53 34.28
N ILE A 105 -5.49 23.39 34.78
CA ILE A 105 -6.26 22.12 34.84
C ILE A 105 -7.57 22.29 35.61
N GLU A 106 -7.59 23.12 36.66
CA GLU A 106 -8.79 23.35 37.47
C GLU A 106 -9.86 24.08 36.65
N ALA A 107 -9.47 25.04 35.80
CA ALA A 107 -10.39 25.68 34.87
C ALA A 107 -10.99 24.68 33.86
N ILE A 108 -10.18 23.79 33.27
CA ILE A 108 -10.65 22.73 32.36
C ILE A 108 -11.60 21.77 33.08
N TYR A 109 -11.21 21.34 34.27
CA TYR A 109 -12.01 20.45 35.10
C TYR A 109 -13.37 21.07 35.41
N ARG A 110 -13.42 22.35 35.79
CA ARG A 110 -14.67 23.10 36.01
C ARG A 110 -15.51 23.21 34.74
N LYS A 111 -14.91 23.59 33.60
CA LYS A 111 -15.62 23.61 32.30
C LYS A 111 -16.24 22.24 31.99
N SER A 112 -15.49 21.16 32.21
CA SER A 112 -15.96 19.79 31.97
C SER A 112 -17.08 19.35 32.94
N LEU A 113 -17.01 19.75 34.22
CA LEU A 113 -17.96 19.40 35.27
C LEU A 113 -19.28 20.17 35.19
N TYR A 114 -19.22 21.49 35.02
CA TYR A 114 -20.40 22.37 35.11
C TYR A 114 -21.27 22.36 33.85
N LEU A 115 -21.01 21.44 32.93
CA LEU A 115 -21.71 21.31 31.66
C LEU A 115 -21.68 22.59 30.80
N GLU A 116 -20.77 23.54 31.09
CA GLU A 116 -20.21 24.46 30.11
C GLU A 116 -19.27 23.68 29.17
N LYS A 117 -19.83 22.60 28.62
CA LYS A 117 -19.13 21.68 27.72
C LYS A 117 -18.68 22.48 26.50
N PRO A 118 -17.46 22.28 26.02
CA PRO A 118 -17.06 22.79 24.71
C PRO A 118 -17.69 22.00 23.55
N PHE A 119 -18.75 21.20 23.79
CA PHE A 119 -19.38 20.34 22.78
C PHE A 119 -20.90 20.21 23.00
N LYS A 120 -21.67 21.28 22.77
CA LYS A 120 -23.11 21.30 23.11
C LYS A 120 -24.05 20.58 22.11
N GLU A 121 -23.58 20.12 20.95
CA GLU A 121 -24.49 19.63 19.89
C GLU A 121 -24.71 18.10 19.80
N LYS A 122 -23.95 17.26 20.52
CA LYS A 122 -24.17 15.80 20.47
C LYS A 122 -25.45 15.40 21.23
N LYS A 123 -26.48 14.97 20.47
CA LYS A 123 -27.79 14.50 20.97
C LYS A 123 -27.75 13.13 21.68
N SER A 124 -26.63 12.42 21.66
CA SER A 124 -26.44 11.13 22.34
C SER A 124 -25.67 11.31 23.66
N LYS A 125 -25.73 10.30 24.54
CA LYS A 125 -25.00 10.25 25.83
C LYS A 125 -23.47 10.26 25.69
N GLU A 126 -22.93 10.44 24.49
CA GLU A 126 -21.51 10.57 24.18
C GLU A 126 -21.15 12.06 24.22
N ALA A 127 -21.11 12.60 25.43
CA ALA A 127 -20.59 13.93 25.68
C ALA A 127 -19.08 13.94 25.37
N GLY A 128 -18.58 14.97 24.67
CA GLY A 128 -17.15 15.17 24.45
C GLY A 128 -16.35 15.13 25.75
N GLY A 129 -15.15 14.54 25.69
CA GLY A 129 -14.39 14.14 26.86
C GLY A 129 -13.59 15.27 27.48
N PHE A 130 -13.27 15.14 28.78
CA PHE A 130 -12.28 16.00 29.47
C PHE A 130 -10.97 16.12 28.68
N ARG A 131 -10.56 15.03 28.02
CA ARG A 131 -9.40 14.98 27.13
C ARG A 131 -9.52 15.96 25.97
N ASP A 132 -10.66 15.99 25.28
CA ASP A 132 -10.83 16.82 24.08
C ASP A 132 -10.85 18.31 24.47
N ALA A 133 -11.47 18.63 25.62
CA ALA A 133 -11.40 19.97 26.21
C ALA A 133 -9.97 20.37 26.55
N LEU A 134 -9.17 19.44 27.10
CA LEU A 134 -7.76 19.68 27.40
C LEU A 134 -6.92 19.87 26.12
N ILE A 135 -7.16 19.08 25.07
CA ILE A 135 -6.49 19.24 23.77
C ILE A 135 -6.81 20.62 23.18
N TRP A 136 -8.09 21.01 23.19
CA TRP A 136 -8.51 22.32 22.68
C TRP A 136 -7.89 23.48 23.46
N ASP A 137 -7.94 23.46 24.80
CA ASP A 137 -7.35 24.53 25.61
C ASP A 137 -5.80 24.59 25.43
N LEU A 138 -5.12 23.47 25.14
CA LEU A 138 -3.69 23.49 24.74
C LEU A 138 -3.48 24.22 23.42
N TRP A 139 -4.29 23.92 22.41
CA TRP A 139 -4.21 24.60 21.12
C TRP A 139 -4.49 26.10 21.27
N MET A 140 -5.50 26.47 22.07
CA MET A 140 -5.84 27.86 22.34
C MET A 140 -4.71 28.59 23.05
N TYR A 141 -4.09 27.98 24.05
CA TYR A 141 -2.92 28.54 24.74
C TYR A 141 -1.78 28.85 23.76
N PHE A 142 -1.46 27.89 22.87
CA PHE A 142 -0.45 28.09 21.85
C PHE A 142 -0.81 29.23 20.87
N LEU A 143 -2.07 29.27 20.40
CA LEU A 143 -2.51 30.28 19.46
C LEU A 143 -2.57 31.69 20.09
N GLU A 144 -2.90 31.81 21.36
CA GLU A 144 -2.87 33.09 22.07
C GLU A 144 -1.45 33.69 22.09
N GLU A 145 -0.43 32.85 22.25
CA GLU A 145 0.98 33.27 22.24
C GLU A 145 1.55 33.48 20.83
N GLU A 146 1.08 32.72 19.84
CA GLU A 146 1.81 32.60 18.56
C GLU A 146 0.99 32.84 17.28
N SER A 147 -0.34 33.02 17.37
CA SER A 147 -1.21 33.14 16.19
C SER A 147 -0.81 34.25 15.21
N TYR A 148 -0.14 35.31 15.66
CA TYR A 148 0.35 36.39 14.81
C TYR A 148 1.46 35.95 13.83
N LYS A 149 2.12 34.82 14.08
CA LYS A 149 3.20 34.28 13.23
C LYS A 149 2.67 33.51 12.01
N PHE A 150 1.39 33.16 12.04
CA PHE A 150 0.77 32.28 11.07
C PHE A 150 -0.28 33.02 10.24
N GLU A 151 -0.25 32.78 8.94
CA GLU A 151 -1.22 33.27 7.98
C GLU A 151 -2.50 32.43 8.06
N GLU A 152 -2.36 31.11 8.24
CA GLU A 152 -3.45 30.16 8.32
C GLU A 152 -3.23 29.11 9.43
N ILE A 153 -4.34 28.64 9.99
CA ILE A 153 -4.46 27.67 11.06
C ILE A 153 -5.22 26.48 10.51
N ILE A 154 -4.55 25.34 10.42
CA ILE A 154 -5.10 24.10 9.89
C ILE A 154 -5.44 23.19 11.06
N ILE A 155 -6.66 22.68 11.09
CA ILE A 155 -7.10 21.68 12.07
C ILE A 155 -7.44 20.40 11.32
N ILE A 156 -6.69 19.33 11.59
CA ILE A 156 -6.94 18.00 11.05
C ILE A 156 -7.70 17.20 12.10
N ASN A 157 -8.97 16.92 11.81
CA ASN A 157 -9.86 16.23 12.72
C ASN A 157 -10.69 15.20 11.95
N GLN A 158 -10.51 13.92 12.31
CA GLN A 158 -11.19 12.81 11.65
C GLN A 158 -12.60 12.56 12.17
N ASP A 159 -12.85 12.92 13.43
CA ASP A 159 -14.12 12.66 14.08
C ASP A 159 -14.96 13.94 14.21
N SER A 160 -16.20 13.81 14.66
CA SER A 160 -17.10 14.96 14.89
C SER A 160 -16.84 15.69 16.21
N ASP A 161 -15.68 15.46 16.85
CA ASP A 161 -15.41 15.97 18.20
C ASP A 161 -15.19 17.49 18.21
N PHE A 162 -14.44 18.05 17.26
CA PHE A 162 -14.24 19.50 17.13
C PHE A 162 -15.11 20.14 16.03
N VAL A 163 -15.75 19.34 15.19
CA VAL A 163 -16.31 19.79 13.90
C VAL A 163 -17.76 19.30 13.75
N SER A 164 -18.62 20.18 13.25
CA SER A 164 -20.01 19.89 12.84
C SER A 164 -20.11 20.15 11.33
N GLY A 165 -20.03 19.08 10.53
CA GLY A 165 -19.88 19.18 9.06
C GLY A 165 -18.48 19.61 8.66
N ASN A 166 -18.34 20.74 7.96
CA ASN A 166 -17.05 21.33 7.56
C ASN A 166 -16.70 22.59 8.36
N LYS A 167 -17.27 22.74 9.56
CA LYS A 167 -17.11 23.93 10.40
C LYS A 167 -16.86 23.53 11.85
N LEU A 168 -16.07 24.34 12.56
CA LEU A 168 -15.92 24.19 14.01
C LEU A 168 -17.29 24.31 14.69
N GLN A 169 -17.44 23.59 15.80
CA GLN A 169 -18.62 23.74 16.67
C GLN A 169 -18.69 25.17 17.22
N SER A 170 -19.91 25.64 17.51
CA SER A 170 -20.18 27.06 17.81
C SER A 170 -19.44 27.57 19.06
N ASP A 171 -19.29 26.73 20.07
CA ASP A 171 -18.54 27.03 21.30
C ASP A 171 -17.03 27.18 21.04
N LEU A 172 -16.46 26.36 20.17
CA LEU A 172 -15.06 26.50 19.75
C LEU A 172 -14.84 27.79 18.93
N VAL A 173 -15.83 28.16 18.13
CA VAL A 173 -15.84 29.46 17.42
C VAL A 173 -15.86 30.62 18.40
N ASP A 174 -16.69 30.56 19.45
CA ASP A 174 -16.73 31.58 20.50
C ASP A 174 -15.38 31.69 21.23
N ASP A 175 -14.74 30.55 21.52
CA ASP A 175 -13.41 30.49 22.15
C ASP A 175 -12.32 31.20 21.33
N LEU A 176 -12.31 31.01 20.00
CA LEU A 176 -11.41 31.68 19.07
C LEU A 176 -11.65 33.19 19.05
N GLN A 177 -12.93 33.61 18.99
CA GLN A 177 -13.31 35.02 18.97
C GLN A 177 -12.94 35.74 20.27
N GLN A 178 -13.17 35.11 21.43
CA GLN A 178 -12.79 35.67 22.74
C GLN A 178 -11.28 35.92 22.84
N ARG A 179 -10.48 35.06 22.20
CA ARG A 179 -9.01 35.18 22.11
C ARG A 179 -8.52 36.02 20.92
N LYS A 180 -9.44 36.66 20.20
CA LYS A 180 -9.16 37.52 19.02
C LYS A 180 -8.45 36.79 17.88
N ILE A 181 -8.67 35.48 17.74
CA ILE A 181 -8.17 34.69 16.62
C ILE A 181 -9.18 34.79 15.48
N SER A 182 -8.72 35.23 14.30
CA SER A 182 -9.60 35.38 13.14
C SER A 182 -10.07 34.03 12.61
N LEU A 183 -11.38 33.85 12.49
CA LEU A 183 -11.99 32.63 11.95
C LEU A 183 -11.67 32.42 10.46
N GLU A 184 -11.41 33.51 9.72
CA GLU A 184 -11.03 33.45 8.31
C GLU A 184 -9.67 32.77 8.10
N LYS A 185 -8.85 32.69 9.16
CA LYS A 185 -7.58 31.97 9.14
C LYS A 185 -7.73 30.48 9.40
N VAL A 186 -8.91 29.98 9.77
CA VAL A 186 -9.06 28.59 10.22
C VAL A 186 -9.62 27.73 9.11
N THR A 187 -8.84 26.73 8.70
CA THR A 187 -9.23 25.71 7.73
C THR A 187 -9.23 24.35 8.39
N ILE A 188 -10.22 23.52 8.05
CA ILE A 188 -10.46 22.23 8.68
C ILE A 188 -10.32 21.14 7.62
N PHE A 189 -9.53 20.12 7.92
CA PHE A 189 -9.41 18.92 7.10
C PHE A 189 -10.00 17.72 7.83
N PRO A 190 -10.77 16.88 7.11
CA PRO A 190 -11.43 15.72 7.70
C PRO A 190 -10.50 14.54 7.97
N ASN A 191 -9.24 14.57 7.51
CA ASN A 191 -8.24 13.52 7.76
C ASN A 191 -6.87 13.95 7.19
N MET A 192 -5.85 13.14 7.49
CA MET A 192 -4.50 13.33 6.97
C MET A 192 -4.42 13.23 5.44
N LYS A 193 -5.27 12.41 4.79
CA LYS A 193 -5.26 12.26 3.33
C LYS A 193 -5.63 13.56 2.63
N ALA A 194 -6.74 14.20 3.04
CA ALA A 194 -7.17 15.47 2.50
C ALA A 194 -6.15 16.60 2.75
N PHE A 195 -5.47 16.57 3.90
CA PHE A 195 -4.37 17.49 4.19
C PHE A 195 -3.15 17.23 3.31
N ASN A 196 -2.77 15.96 3.09
CA ASN A 196 -1.68 15.61 2.20
C ASN A 196 -1.95 16.10 0.77
N GLU A 197 -3.18 15.98 0.27
CA GLU A 197 -3.56 16.49 -1.06
C GLU A 197 -3.31 18.00 -1.17
N LEU A 198 -3.71 18.80 -0.16
CA LEU A 198 -3.38 20.23 -0.11
C LEU A 198 -1.86 20.46 -0.13
N VAL A 199 -1.11 19.73 0.69
CA VAL A 199 0.35 19.89 0.79
C VAL A 199 1.03 19.58 -0.55
N MET A 200 0.56 18.55 -1.26
CA MET A 200 1.08 18.21 -2.59
C MET A 200 0.79 19.33 -3.59
N ASP A 201 -0.42 19.86 -3.59
CA ASP A 201 -0.83 20.98 -4.45
C ASP A 201 0.00 22.26 -4.15
N GLU A 202 0.15 22.62 -2.88
CA GLU A 202 0.91 23.81 -2.43
C GLU A 202 2.40 23.72 -2.75
N LEU A 203 2.99 22.52 -2.62
CA LEU A 203 4.39 22.28 -2.96
C LEU A 203 4.59 22.06 -4.46
N ASN A 204 3.52 22.04 -5.26
CA ASN A 204 3.52 21.66 -6.67
C ASN A 204 4.27 20.32 -6.89
N ILE A 205 4.16 19.41 -5.92
CA ILE A 205 4.68 18.06 -6.03
C ILE A 205 3.63 17.30 -6.81
N GLN A 206 3.96 16.91 -8.04
CA GLN A 206 3.09 16.02 -8.82
C GLN A 206 2.82 14.78 -7.97
N LYS A 207 1.54 14.41 -7.85
CA LYS A 207 1.08 13.24 -7.10
C LYS A 207 1.91 12.04 -7.54
N GLU A 208 2.84 11.58 -6.70
CA GLU A 208 3.57 10.35 -6.95
C GLU A 208 2.51 9.23 -7.10
N PRO A 209 2.54 8.41 -8.15
CA PRO A 209 1.63 7.27 -8.28
C PRO A 209 1.94 6.29 -7.17
N GLU A 210 1.17 6.34 -6.09
CA GLU A 210 1.29 5.41 -4.97
C GLU A 210 0.57 4.08 -5.23
N ASP A 211 -0.28 3.96 -6.25
CA ASP A 211 -1.10 2.75 -6.40
C ASP A 211 -0.42 1.72 -7.30
N GLU A 212 0.12 0.69 -6.67
CA GLU A 212 0.40 -0.64 -7.24
C GLU A 212 -0.73 -1.09 -8.19
N GLU A 213 -1.99 -0.73 -7.88
CA GLU A 213 -3.17 -0.98 -8.72
C GLU A 213 -3.08 -0.31 -10.10
N GLU A 214 -2.65 0.96 -10.18
CA GLU A 214 -2.43 1.65 -11.47
C GLU A 214 -1.30 0.99 -12.27
N PHE A 215 -0.25 0.52 -11.61
CA PHE A 215 0.81 -0.23 -12.27
C PHE A 215 0.31 -1.58 -12.81
N LEU A 216 -0.48 -2.32 -12.01
CA LEU A 216 -1.07 -3.59 -12.43
C LEU A 216 -1.97 -3.43 -13.66
N GLU A 217 -2.74 -2.34 -13.74
CA GLU A 217 -3.53 -1.98 -14.92
C GLU A 217 -2.66 -1.64 -16.15
N PHE A 218 -1.40 -1.24 -15.93
CA PHE A 218 -0.45 -0.90 -16.98
C PHE A 218 0.29 -2.11 -17.56
N ILE A 219 0.34 -3.23 -16.85
CA ILE A 219 1.06 -4.46 -17.25
C ILE A 219 0.67 -4.98 -18.65
N PRO A 220 -0.61 -5.01 -19.07
CA PRO A 220 -0.96 -5.41 -20.42
C PRO A 220 -0.18 -4.63 -21.49
N LYS A 221 -0.02 -3.30 -21.32
CA LYS A 221 0.73 -2.46 -22.27
C LYS A 221 2.22 -2.78 -22.28
N ILE A 222 2.79 -3.13 -21.13
CA ILE A 222 4.19 -3.56 -21.02
C ILE A 222 4.40 -4.86 -21.81
N ILE A 223 3.48 -5.82 -21.68
CA ILE A 223 3.56 -7.09 -22.39
C ILE A 223 3.38 -6.90 -23.89
N ASP A 224 2.42 -6.06 -24.31
CA ASP A 224 2.24 -5.70 -25.72
C ASP A 224 3.53 -5.07 -26.28
N HIS A 225 4.15 -4.15 -25.53
CA HIS A 225 5.43 -3.58 -25.89
C HIS A 225 6.51 -4.65 -25.99
N ALA A 226 6.69 -5.51 -24.98
CA ALA A 226 7.68 -6.59 -25.02
C ALA A 226 7.49 -7.53 -26.22
N THR A 227 6.25 -7.76 -26.64
CA THR A 227 5.91 -8.54 -27.84
C THR A 227 6.48 -7.89 -29.10
N ASP A 228 6.35 -6.56 -29.25
CA ASP A 228 6.97 -5.81 -30.35
C ASP A 228 8.51 -5.90 -30.34
N PHE A 229 9.12 -6.19 -29.18
CA PHE A 229 10.57 -6.33 -28.99
C PHE A 229 11.06 -7.80 -28.95
N GLY A 230 10.23 -8.77 -29.35
CA GLY A 230 10.66 -10.15 -29.58
C GLY A 230 10.46 -11.11 -28.41
N LEU A 231 9.50 -10.83 -27.52
CA LEU A 231 9.08 -11.77 -26.47
C LEU A 231 8.78 -13.17 -27.03
N GLU A 232 8.02 -13.26 -28.12
CA GLU A 232 7.65 -14.52 -28.74
C GLU A 232 8.87 -15.31 -29.26
N VAL A 233 9.89 -14.59 -29.76
CA VAL A 233 11.15 -15.21 -30.23
C VAL A 233 11.92 -15.81 -29.05
N SER A 234 12.00 -15.09 -27.93
CA SER A 234 12.64 -15.60 -26.70
C SER A 234 11.93 -16.85 -26.16
N ILE A 235 10.59 -16.85 -26.18
CA ILE A 235 9.80 -18.02 -25.80
C ILE A 235 10.04 -19.19 -26.75
N LEU A 236 10.08 -18.94 -28.07
CA LEU A 236 10.36 -19.97 -29.08
C LEU A 236 11.74 -20.59 -28.91
N GLU A 237 12.75 -19.80 -28.55
CA GLU A 237 14.09 -20.32 -28.24
C GLU A 237 14.03 -21.33 -27.08
N GLN A 238 13.23 -21.07 -26.04
CA GLN A 238 13.05 -22.03 -24.94
C GLN A 238 12.30 -23.29 -25.37
N VAL A 239 11.29 -23.15 -26.22
CA VAL A 239 10.58 -24.30 -26.82
C VAL A 239 11.54 -25.20 -27.60
N ASN A 240 12.38 -24.63 -28.46
CA ASN A 240 13.37 -25.38 -29.24
C ASN A 240 14.43 -26.06 -28.35
N ASN A 241 14.78 -25.46 -27.22
CA ASN A 241 15.71 -26.09 -26.27
C ASN A 241 15.11 -27.34 -25.60
N VAL A 242 13.79 -27.39 -25.41
CA VAL A 242 13.09 -28.50 -24.75
C VAL A 242 12.64 -29.56 -25.75
N ILE A 243 12.12 -29.14 -26.89
CA ILE A 243 11.70 -30.01 -28.00
C ILE A 243 12.89 -30.08 -28.95
N SER A 244 13.57 -31.23 -28.99
CA SER A 244 14.77 -31.46 -29.82
C SER A 244 14.68 -30.76 -31.18
N ASP A 245 15.76 -30.09 -31.59
CA ASP A 245 15.88 -29.37 -32.87
C ASP A 245 15.43 -30.20 -34.09
N ASP A 246 15.50 -31.54 -33.99
CA ASP A 246 15.07 -32.48 -35.03
C ASP A 246 13.56 -32.43 -35.35
N HIS A 247 12.74 -31.84 -34.49
CA HIS A 247 11.27 -31.82 -34.63
C HIS A 247 10.70 -30.56 -35.27
N GLU A 248 11.51 -29.49 -35.43
CA GLU A 248 11.10 -28.20 -36.01
C GLU A 248 9.73 -27.70 -35.48
N PRO A 249 9.61 -27.38 -34.18
CA PRO A 249 8.30 -27.05 -33.61
C PRO A 249 7.73 -25.73 -34.14
N GLU A 250 6.43 -25.74 -34.44
CA GLU A 250 5.62 -24.60 -34.84
C GLU A 250 4.81 -24.12 -33.63
N ILE A 251 4.87 -22.83 -33.30
CA ILE A 251 4.00 -22.23 -32.28
C ILE A 251 2.63 -21.98 -32.90
N ASP A 252 1.62 -22.68 -32.39
CA ASP A 252 0.24 -22.49 -32.80
C ASP A 252 -0.33 -21.22 -32.14
N PHE A 253 -0.06 -21.02 -30.84
CA PHE A 253 -0.36 -19.77 -30.13
C PHE A 253 0.48 -19.58 -28.87
N ILE A 254 0.61 -18.32 -28.46
CA ILE A 254 1.06 -17.91 -27.12
C ILE A 254 -0.09 -17.10 -26.50
N ARG A 255 -0.48 -17.45 -25.28
CA ARG A 255 -1.59 -16.82 -24.58
C ARG A 255 -1.19 -16.50 -23.14
N ARG A 256 -1.39 -15.25 -22.73
CA ARG A 256 -1.24 -14.82 -21.35
C ARG A 256 -2.27 -15.52 -20.43
N LYS A 257 -1.84 -15.98 -19.25
CA LYS A 257 -2.72 -16.62 -18.25
C LYS A 257 -3.34 -15.63 -17.25
N ASP A 258 -2.92 -14.36 -17.29
CA ASP A 258 -3.34 -13.28 -16.39
C ASP A 258 -3.09 -13.62 -14.92
N ASP A 259 -1.96 -14.28 -14.65
CA ASP A 259 -1.51 -14.71 -13.31
C ASP A 259 -0.25 -13.92 -12.93
N THR A 260 -0.38 -12.60 -12.98
CA THR A 260 0.72 -11.69 -12.71
C THR A 260 1.10 -11.72 -11.23
N ARG A 261 2.41 -11.84 -10.96
CA ARG A 261 2.99 -11.67 -9.65
C ARG A 261 3.98 -10.51 -9.64
N LEU A 262 3.63 -9.44 -8.94
CA LEU A 262 4.56 -8.34 -8.69
C LEU A 262 5.53 -8.73 -7.56
N GLU A 263 6.82 -8.79 -7.86
CA GLU A 263 7.84 -9.22 -6.90
C GLU A 263 8.62 -8.03 -6.31
N TYR A 264 8.82 -6.98 -7.10
CA TYR A 264 9.44 -5.75 -6.66
C TYR A 264 8.79 -4.55 -7.33
N PHE A 265 8.59 -3.49 -6.56
CA PHE A 265 8.08 -2.23 -7.02
C PHE A 265 8.74 -1.10 -6.24
N SER A 266 9.28 -0.13 -6.96
CA SER A 266 9.82 1.08 -6.38
C SER A 266 9.51 2.29 -7.24
N HIS A 267 9.56 3.45 -6.60
CA HIS A 267 9.26 4.72 -7.22
C HIS A 267 10.38 5.71 -6.91
N GLU A 268 10.92 6.36 -7.94
CA GLU A 268 11.92 7.41 -7.81
C GLU A 268 11.69 8.47 -8.89
N ASP A 269 11.52 9.72 -8.47
CA ASP A 269 11.40 10.89 -9.35
C ASP A 269 10.32 10.76 -10.46
N GLY A 270 9.12 10.28 -10.11
CA GLY A 270 8.02 10.11 -11.06
C GLY A 270 8.15 8.90 -11.98
N THR A 271 9.25 8.14 -11.86
CA THR A 271 9.49 6.91 -12.61
C THR A 271 9.25 5.71 -11.70
N GLN A 272 8.45 4.74 -12.18
CA GLN A 272 8.29 3.45 -11.53
C GLN A 272 9.33 2.48 -12.07
N TYR A 273 9.97 1.75 -11.16
CA TYR A 273 10.75 0.58 -11.48
C TYR A 273 10.06 -0.64 -10.90
N ALA A 274 9.89 -1.69 -11.70
CA ALA A 274 9.22 -2.90 -11.26
C ALA A 274 9.90 -4.15 -11.80
N TYR A 275 9.84 -5.20 -10.99
CA TYR A 275 10.07 -6.57 -11.42
C TYR A 275 8.81 -7.38 -11.15
N PHE A 276 8.25 -7.96 -12.21
CA PHE A 276 7.06 -8.81 -12.12
C PHE A 276 7.21 -10.04 -13.00
N VAL A 277 6.42 -11.05 -12.68
CA VAL A 277 6.39 -12.33 -13.36
C VAL A 277 5.01 -12.57 -13.94
N GLU A 278 4.95 -13.09 -15.15
CA GLU A 278 3.71 -13.48 -15.83
C GLU A 278 3.84 -14.87 -16.45
N ASN A 279 2.76 -15.63 -16.40
CA ASN A 279 2.69 -16.97 -16.97
C ASN A 279 2.04 -16.94 -18.35
N PHE A 280 2.65 -17.61 -19.31
CA PHE A 280 2.15 -17.76 -20.67
C PHE A 280 1.85 -19.23 -20.95
N GLU A 281 0.65 -19.51 -21.44
CA GLU A 281 0.31 -20.78 -22.08
C GLU A 281 0.81 -20.74 -23.52
N ILE A 282 1.68 -21.67 -23.86
CA ILE A 282 2.18 -21.88 -25.21
C ILE A 282 1.58 -23.18 -25.71
N ASN A 283 1.14 -23.16 -26.95
CA ASN A 283 0.76 -24.37 -27.64
C ASN A 283 1.60 -24.52 -28.90
N VAL A 284 2.18 -25.71 -29.05
CA VAL A 284 3.11 -26.00 -30.13
C VAL A 284 2.72 -27.29 -30.82
N SER A 285 2.89 -27.31 -32.13
CA SER A 285 2.68 -28.49 -32.95
C SER A 285 3.96 -28.86 -33.69
N TYR A 286 4.20 -30.15 -33.83
CA TYR A 286 5.39 -30.67 -34.48
C TYR A 286 5.19 -32.11 -34.95
N PHE A 287 6.11 -32.58 -35.80
CA PHE A 287 6.10 -33.95 -36.28
C PHE A 287 6.98 -34.86 -35.43
N ILE A 288 6.43 -36.00 -35.05
CA ILE A 288 7.15 -37.03 -34.30
C ILE A 288 6.98 -38.40 -34.96
N HIS A 289 8.01 -39.25 -34.86
CA HIS A 289 7.91 -40.63 -35.28
C HIS A 289 6.86 -41.39 -34.46
N LYS A 290 6.05 -42.22 -35.14
CA LYS A 290 5.02 -43.03 -34.47
C LYS A 290 5.61 -43.96 -33.41
N SER A 291 6.81 -44.52 -33.65
CA SER A 291 7.52 -45.34 -32.68
C SER A 291 7.82 -44.60 -31.38
N ASP A 292 8.23 -43.35 -31.48
CA ASP A 292 8.67 -42.54 -30.34
C ASP A 292 7.44 -42.14 -29.53
N TYR A 293 6.36 -41.72 -30.20
CA TYR A 293 5.08 -41.42 -29.58
C TYR A 293 4.52 -42.58 -28.73
N TYR A 294 4.59 -43.83 -29.22
CA TYR A 294 4.07 -44.99 -28.45
C TYR A 294 5.05 -45.53 -27.40
N THR A 295 6.33 -45.16 -27.47
CA THR A 295 7.35 -45.62 -26.52
C THR A 295 7.47 -44.66 -25.35
N GLU A 296 7.34 -43.37 -25.60
CA GLU A 296 7.33 -42.33 -24.58
C GLU A 296 5.89 -42.13 -24.09
N LEU A 297 5.56 -42.62 -22.89
CA LEU A 297 4.25 -42.45 -22.26
C LEU A 297 4.00 -40.99 -21.86
N LEU A 298 3.80 -40.12 -22.85
CA LEU A 298 3.72 -38.67 -22.67
C LEU A 298 2.27 -38.23 -22.65
N ILE A 299 1.78 -37.98 -21.44
CA ILE A 299 0.36 -37.73 -21.17
C ILE A 299 -0.09 -36.33 -21.67
N ASN A 300 0.86 -35.45 -22.02
CA ASN A 300 0.58 -34.09 -22.49
C ASN A 300 0.50 -33.94 -24.02
N ARG A 301 0.76 -34.99 -24.81
CA ARG A 301 0.68 -34.95 -26.28
C ARG A 301 -0.74 -35.25 -26.77
N GLU A 302 -1.25 -34.42 -27.64
CA GLU A 302 -2.50 -34.64 -28.37
C GLU A 302 -2.20 -34.90 -29.85
N ILE A 303 -2.76 -35.96 -30.41
CA ILE A 303 -2.60 -36.27 -31.83
C ILE A 303 -3.49 -35.30 -32.63
N ILE A 304 -2.89 -34.51 -33.51
CA ILE A 304 -3.61 -33.65 -34.45
C ILE A 304 -3.91 -34.44 -35.73
N ASP A 305 -2.92 -35.19 -36.23
CA ASP A 305 -3.00 -35.97 -37.47
C ASP A 305 -2.12 -37.22 -37.37
N ASP A 306 -2.74 -38.39 -37.26
CA ASP A 306 -2.05 -39.69 -37.22
C ASP A 306 -1.81 -40.31 -38.61
N ASP A 307 -2.36 -39.74 -39.69
CA ASP A 307 -2.31 -40.31 -41.04
C ASP A 307 -1.51 -39.43 -42.02
N TRP A 308 -0.65 -38.54 -41.50
CA TRP A 308 0.25 -37.74 -42.34
C TRP A 308 1.12 -38.62 -43.25
N ASN A 309 1.73 -39.69 -42.70
CA ASN A 309 2.30 -40.82 -43.45
C ASN A 309 2.51 -42.07 -42.56
N ASP A 310 3.17 -43.10 -43.09
CA ASP A 310 3.44 -44.37 -42.39
C ASP A 310 4.36 -44.24 -41.15
N TRP A 311 5.17 -43.19 -41.07
CA TRP A 311 6.31 -43.10 -40.14
C TRP A 311 6.19 -42.00 -39.09
N VAL A 312 5.50 -40.89 -39.40
CA VAL A 312 5.34 -39.74 -38.50
C VAL A 312 3.87 -39.38 -38.33
N MET A 313 3.58 -38.68 -37.25
CA MET A 313 2.29 -38.06 -36.94
C MET A 313 2.51 -36.61 -36.49
N ARG A 314 1.52 -35.75 -36.72
CA ARG A 314 1.52 -34.39 -36.17
C ARG A 314 0.90 -34.42 -34.78
N VAL A 315 1.65 -33.95 -33.79
CA VAL A 315 1.20 -33.85 -32.40
C VAL A 315 1.18 -32.40 -31.94
N GLN A 316 0.44 -32.15 -30.88
CA GLN A 316 0.32 -30.88 -30.19
C GLN A 316 0.71 -31.07 -28.73
N GLU A 317 1.39 -30.07 -28.15
CA GLU A 317 1.63 -29.98 -26.72
C GLU A 317 1.34 -28.58 -26.20
N SER A 318 0.81 -28.50 -24.98
CA SER A 318 0.63 -27.23 -24.26
C SER A 318 1.58 -27.14 -23.06
N PHE A 319 2.26 -26.01 -22.93
CA PHE A 319 3.17 -25.71 -21.83
C PHE A 319 2.78 -24.38 -21.18
N THR A 320 2.96 -24.25 -19.87
CA THR A 320 3.15 -22.96 -19.22
C THR A 320 4.64 -22.62 -19.24
N VAL A 321 4.98 -21.41 -19.66
CA VAL A 321 6.28 -20.78 -19.42
C VAL A 321 6.10 -19.59 -18.48
N GLU A 322 7.01 -19.44 -17.53
CA GLU A 322 7.10 -18.27 -16.68
C GLU A 322 8.04 -17.24 -17.35
N VAL A 323 7.62 -15.98 -17.42
CA VAL A 323 8.43 -14.88 -17.98
C VAL A 323 8.58 -13.77 -16.93
N GLY A 324 9.82 -13.44 -16.60
CA GLY A 324 10.16 -12.30 -15.74
C GLY A 324 10.34 -11.02 -16.56
N PHE A 325 9.79 -9.91 -16.06
CA PHE A 325 9.86 -8.58 -16.66
C PHE A 325 10.54 -7.61 -15.70
N GLU A 326 11.57 -6.94 -16.19
CA GLU A 326 12.28 -5.87 -15.49
C GLU A 326 12.03 -4.57 -16.26
N VAL A 327 11.32 -3.63 -15.64
CA VAL A 327 10.77 -2.47 -16.35
C VAL A 327 11.01 -1.16 -15.64
N LYS A 328 11.16 -0.12 -16.44
CA LYS A 328 11.19 1.28 -16.01
C LYS A 328 10.16 2.06 -16.80
N VAL A 329 9.14 2.55 -16.11
CA VAL A 329 7.96 3.18 -16.74
C VAL A 329 7.60 4.49 -16.04
N ASP A 330 6.82 5.31 -16.74
CA ASP A 330 6.08 6.44 -16.20
C ASP A 330 4.62 6.20 -16.57
N VAL A 331 3.88 5.63 -15.62
CA VAL A 331 2.48 5.23 -15.78
C VAL A 331 1.59 6.44 -16.07
N LEU A 332 1.85 7.58 -15.43
CA LEU A 332 1.05 8.80 -15.59
C LEU A 332 1.12 9.36 -17.00
N ASN A 333 2.29 9.29 -17.62
CA ASN A 333 2.52 9.79 -18.97
C ASN A 333 2.46 8.70 -20.03
N ASP A 334 1.98 7.49 -19.67
CA ASP A 334 1.83 6.34 -20.56
C ASP A 334 3.11 6.01 -21.33
N LYS A 335 4.24 5.98 -20.62
CA LYS A 335 5.57 5.88 -21.23
C LYS A 335 6.37 4.72 -20.64
N ILE A 336 6.87 3.86 -21.52
CA ILE A 336 7.83 2.80 -21.18
C ILE A 336 9.24 3.32 -21.55
N PHE A 337 10.14 3.41 -20.58
CA PHE A 337 11.53 3.82 -20.83
C PHE A 337 12.43 2.63 -21.11
N GLU A 338 12.28 1.57 -20.32
CA GLU A 338 13.07 0.34 -20.41
C GLU A 338 12.16 -0.86 -20.15
N CYS A 339 12.31 -1.92 -20.94
CA CYS A 339 11.58 -3.17 -20.79
C CYS A 339 12.50 -4.32 -21.19
N ASN A 340 13.00 -5.04 -20.19
CA ASN A 340 13.75 -6.28 -20.38
C ASN A 340 12.87 -7.45 -19.94
N PHE A 341 12.98 -8.58 -20.63
CA PHE A 341 12.22 -9.78 -20.32
C PHE A 341 13.09 -11.03 -20.44
N TYR A 342 12.76 -12.05 -19.64
CA TYR A 342 13.50 -13.30 -19.55
C TYR A 342 12.52 -14.46 -19.46
N ALA A 343 12.45 -15.30 -20.50
CA ALA A 343 11.67 -16.53 -20.48
C ALA A 343 12.42 -17.62 -19.71
N SER A 344 11.73 -18.31 -18.80
CA SER A 344 12.27 -19.43 -18.04
C SER A 344 12.66 -20.60 -18.96
N ASP A 345 13.72 -21.32 -18.58
CA ASP A 345 14.13 -22.57 -19.23
C ASP A 345 13.25 -23.77 -18.83
N GLN A 346 12.34 -23.58 -17.88
CA GLN A 346 11.41 -24.59 -17.42
C GLN A 346 10.06 -24.44 -18.11
N LEU A 347 9.76 -25.36 -19.03
CA LEU A 347 8.41 -25.52 -19.58
C LEU A 347 7.62 -26.50 -18.72
N ILE A 348 6.50 -26.04 -18.16
CA ILE A 348 5.63 -26.83 -17.28
C ILE A 348 4.43 -27.33 -18.10
N PRO A 349 4.29 -28.65 -18.32
CA PRO A 349 3.16 -29.18 -19.10
C PRO A 349 1.80 -28.95 -18.44
N GLU A 350 0.80 -28.50 -19.24
CA GLU A 350 -0.54 -28.13 -18.73
C GLU A 350 -1.36 -29.35 -18.25
N LYS A 351 -1.20 -30.52 -18.88
CA LYS A 351 -1.83 -31.76 -18.44
C LYS A 351 -0.85 -32.56 -17.57
N HIS A 352 -1.28 -32.92 -16.35
CA HIS A 352 -0.49 -33.75 -15.44
C HIS A 352 -0.07 -35.07 -16.10
N GLY A 353 1.25 -35.31 -16.16
CA GLY A 353 1.86 -36.58 -16.60
C GLY A 353 3.02 -36.48 -17.60
N SER A 354 3.82 -35.42 -17.53
CA SER A 354 4.94 -35.17 -18.45
C SER A 354 6.30 -35.67 -17.94
N TYR A 355 7.31 -35.63 -18.83
CA TYR A 355 8.71 -36.10 -18.73
C TYR A 355 9.40 -36.12 -17.34
N HIS A 356 9.00 -35.26 -16.40
CA HIS A 356 9.71 -35.05 -15.14
C HIS A 356 9.32 -35.98 -13.98
N GLU A 357 8.16 -36.63 -14.01
CA GLU A 357 7.77 -37.52 -12.89
C GLU A 357 8.49 -38.88 -12.90
N GLN A 358 9.06 -39.31 -14.03
CA GLN A 358 9.69 -40.64 -14.13
C GLN A 358 11.15 -40.70 -13.62
N LYS A 359 11.81 -39.57 -13.30
CA LYS A 359 13.22 -39.61 -12.83
C LYS A 359 13.41 -39.96 -11.35
N ASN A 360 12.35 -40.11 -10.56
CA ASN A 360 12.46 -40.37 -9.11
C ASN A 360 12.07 -41.79 -8.66
N TYR A 361 11.93 -42.74 -9.59
CA TYR A 361 11.79 -44.17 -9.25
C TYR A 361 13.05 -44.93 -9.65
N SER A 362 14.11 -44.77 -8.87
CA SER A 362 15.31 -45.62 -8.90
C SER A 362 15.60 -46.18 -7.51
#